data_AF-A0A961Q1K5-F1
#
_entry.id   AF-A0A961Q1K5-F1
#
_cell.length_a   1.000
_cell.length_b   1.000
_cell.length_c   1.000
_cell.angle_alpha   90.00
_cell.angle_beta   90.00
_cell.angle_gamma   90.00
#
_symmetry.space_group_name_H-M   'P 1'
#
loop_
_entity.id
_entity.type
_entity.pdbx_description
1 polymer ?
#
loop_
_entity_poly.entity_id
_entity_poly.type
_entity_poly.pdbx_seq_one_letter_code
_entity_poly.pdbx_strand_id
1 'polypeptide(L)'
;MNTVRLTAAQAMMRWLSVQMTEDGERFIDGVWAIFGHGNVAGIGEALHGIGDALPTWRGQNEQTMCHAAIAYAKTKRRRRAMAVTSSIGPGATN
;
A
#
# COMPACT_ATOMS: atom_id res chain seq x y z
N MET A 1 18.20 -22.67 -8.43
CA MET A 1 17.50 -21.42 -8.06
C MET A 1 16.01 -21.72 -8.07
N ASN A 2 15.34 -21.60 -6.93
CA ASN A 2 13.89 -21.84 -6.87
C ASN A 2 13.18 -20.52 -7.22
N THR A 3 12.27 -20.54 -8.19
CA THR A 3 11.52 -19.36 -8.62
C THR A 3 10.08 -19.46 -8.14
N VAL A 4 9.47 -18.32 -7.85
CA VAL A 4 8.05 -18.21 -7.49
C VAL A 4 7.30 -17.54 -8.63
N ARG A 5 6.14 -18.07 -9.00
CA ARG A 5 5.23 -17.42 -9.97
C ARG A 5 4.25 -16.53 -9.21
N LEU A 6 4.21 -15.26 -9.58
CA LEU A 6 3.36 -14.24 -8.97
C LEU A 6 2.69 -13.39 -10.04
N THR A 7 1.51 -12.85 -9.75
CA THR A 7 0.96 -11.74 -10.54
C THR A 7 1.80 -10.47 -10.32
N ALA A 8 1.67 -9.49 -11.21
CA ALA A 8 2.36 -8.21 -11.05
C ALA A 8 2.01 -7.51 -9.72
N ALA A 9 0.73 -7.56 -9.31
CA ALA A 9 0.28 -6.99 -8.05
C ALA A 9 0.88 -7.72 -6.84
N GLN A 10 0.90 -9.05 -6.85
CA GLN A 10 1.52 -9.86 -5.80
C GLN A 10 3.03 -9.57 -5.68
N ALA A 11 3.74 -9.48 -6.80
CA ALA A 11 5.15 -9.13 -6.82
C ALA A 11 5.41 -7.73 -6.23
N MET A 12 4.61 -6.74 -6.64
CA MET A 12 4.70 -5.37 -6.15
C MET A 12 4.45 -5.29 -4.65
N MET A 13 3.35 -5.86 -4.15
CA MET A 13 3.01 -5.78 -2.72
C MET A 13 4.02 -6.52 -1.84
N ARG A 14 4.52 -7.69 -2.28
CA ARG A 14 5.62 -8.39 -1.59
C ARG A 14 6.89 -7.55 -1.57
N TRP A 15 7.27 -6.93 -2.69
CA TRP A 15 8.45 -6.08 -2.73
C TRP A 15 8.32 -4.87 -1.80
N LEU A 16 7.17 -4.20 -1.78
CA LEU A 16 6.90 -3.08 -0.87
C LEU A 16 6.95 -3.50 0.62
N SER A 17 6.49 -4.72 0.94
CA SER A 17 6.45 -5.25 2.31
C SER A 17 7.83 -5.41 2.98
N VAL A 18 8.89 -5.49 2.18
CA VAL A 18 10.27 -5.74 2.65
C VAL A 18 11.21 -4.55 2.41
N GLN A 19 10.68 -3.38 2.02
CA GLN A 19 11.50 -2.18 1.93
C GLN A 19 11.81 -1.67 3.33
N MET A 20 13.09 -1.61 3.69
CA MET A 20 13.55 -1.23 5.02
C MET A 20 14.35 0.07 4.98
N THR A 21 14.19 0.86 6.03
CA THR A 21 15.06 1.99 6.34
C THR A 21 16.37 1.52 6.96
N GLU A 22 17.37 2.40 7.02
CA GLU A 22 18.65 2.13 7.71
C GLU A 22 18.45 1.81 9.19
N ASP A 23 17.37 2.33 9.80
CA ASP A 23 17.03 2.12 11.20
C ASP A 23 16.28 0.79 11.45
N GLY A 24 16.11 -0.05 10.42
CA GLY A 24 15.45 -1.36 10.53
C GLY A 24 13.92 -1.31 10.56
N GLU A 25 13.30 -0.16 10.33
CA GLU A 25 11.85 -0.03 10.17
C GLU A 25 11.42 -0.17 8.71
N ARG A 26 10.20 -0.64 8.46
CA ARG A 26 9.64 -0.70 7.09
C ARG A 26 9.43 0.71 6.52
N PHE A 27 9.91 0.96 5.30
CA PHE A 27 9.77 2.24 4.61
C PHE A 27 8.31 2.53 4.25
N ILE A 28 7.61 1.59 3.59
CA ILE A 28 6.16 1.66 3.38
C ILE A 28 5.46 0.96 4.53
N ASP A 29 4.99 1.71 5.52
CA ASP A 29 4.48 1.14 6.78
C ASP A 29 3.19 0.32 6.57
N GLY A 30 2.35 0.75 5.64
CA GLY A 30 1.13 0.06 5.24
C GLY A 30 0.45 0.75 4.06
N VAL A 31 -0.71 0.21 3.67
CA VAL A 31 -1.49 0.68 2.52
C VAL A 31 -2.87 1.13 2.97
N TRP A 32 -3.20 2.39 2.71
CA TRP A 32 -4.58 2.86 2.75
C TRP A 32 -5.31 2.43 1.49
N ALA A 33 -6.47 1.79 1.64
CA ALA A 33 -7.23 1.27 0.51
C ALA A 33 -8.72 1.58 0.59
N ILE A 34 -9.27 2.02 -0.53
CA ILE A 34 -10.67 1.82 -0.89
C ILE A 34 -10.68 0.91 -2.11
N PHE A 35 -11.35 -0.22 -1.97
CA PHE A 35 -11.44 -1.22 -3.02
C PHE A 35 -12.67 -0.97 -3.89
N GLY A 36 -12.44 -0.87 -5.19
CA GLY A 36 -13.46 -0.86 -6.23
C GLY A 36 -13.05 -1.80 -7.36
N HIS A 37 -13.88 -1.88 -8.39
CA HIS A 37 -13.67 -2.80 -9.52
C HIS A 37 -12.27 -2.68 -10.16
N GLY A 38 -11.69 -1.48 -10.19
CA GLY A 38 -10.40 -1.22 -10.83
C GLY A 38 -9.16 -1.69 -10.06
N ASN A 39 -9.27 -1.98 -8.75
CA ASN A 39 -8.12 -2.38 -7.94
C ASN A 39 -8.34 -3.63 -7.08
N VAL A 40 -9.58 -4.04 -6.79
CA VAL A 40 -9.88 -5.13 -5.85
C VAL A 40 -9.34 -6.49 -6.29
N ALA A 41 -9.49 -6.84 -7.57
CA ALA A 41 -9.10 -8.17 -8.07
C ALA A 41 -7.58 -8.34 -8.19
N GLY A 42 -6.83 -7.25 -8.29
CA GLY A 42 -5.36 -7.28 -8.39
C GLY A 42 -4.69 -6.92 -7.06
N ILE A 43 -4.81 -5.65 -6.66
CA ILE A 43 -4.17 -5.14 -5.43
C ILE A 43 -4.85 -5.68 -4.18
N GLY A 44 -6.18 -5.77 -4.16
CA GLY A 44 -6.93 -6.31 -3.02
C GLY A 44 -6.59 -7.77 -2.73
N GLU A 45 -6.57 -8.61 -3.76
CA GLU A 45 -6.11 -10.01 -3.66
C GLU A 45 -4.67 -10.11 -3.17
N ALA A 46 -3.76 -9.34 -3.76
CA ALA A 46 -2.34 -9.36 -3.38
C ALA A 46 -2.10 -8.94 -1.93
N LEU A 47 -2.78 -7.88 -1.46
CA LEU A 47 -2.70 -7.40 -0.09
C LEU A 47 -3.31 -8.40 0.90
N HIS A 48 -4.47 -8.97 0.56
CA HIS A 48 -5.10 -10.00 1.38
C HIS A 48 -4.18 -11.22 1.54
N GLY A 49 -3.51 -11.64 0.47
CA GLY A 49 -2.60 -12.79 0.49
C GLY A 49 -1.33 -12.61 1.32
N ILE A 50 -0.87 -11.37 1.55
CA ILE A 50 0.32 -11.09 2.38
C ILE A 50 -0.01 -10.66 3.81
N GLY A 51 -1.25 -10.24 4.08
CA GLY A 51 -1.75 -9.92 5.42
C GLY A 51 -0.89 -8.89 6.16
N ASP A 52 -0.51 -9.19 7.40
CA ASP A 52 0.23 -8.29 8.28
C ASP A 52 1.68 -8.01 7.82
N ALA A 53 2.18 -8.76 6.82
CA ALA A 53 3.44 -8.42 6.18
C ALA A 53 3.38 -7.05 5.48
N LEU A 54 2.21 -6.58 5.05
CA LEU A 54 1.98 -5.20 4.65
C LEU A 54 0.53 -4.81 5.02
N PRO A 55 0.31 -4.22 6.20
CA PRO A 55 -1.04 -4.01 6.72
C PRO A 55 -1.84 -3.09 5.79
N THR A 56 -3.10 -3.46 5.61
CA THR A 56 -4.06 -2.70 4.81
C THR A 56 -5.06 -2.02 5.72
N TRP A 57 -5.15 -0.70 5.63
CA TRP A 57 -6.13 0.10 6.37
C TRP A 57 -7.24 0.57 5.45
N ARG A 58 -8.48 0.27 5.81
CA ARG A 58 -9.64 0.67 5.02
C ARG A 58 -9.92 2.16 5.23
N GLY A 59 -9.84 2.94 4.16
CA GLY A 59 -10.33 4.31 4.15
C GLY A 59 -11.83 4.41 3.83
N GLN A 60 -12.39 5.60 4.02
CA GLN A 60 -13.76 5.94 3.60
C GLN A 60 -13.80 7.16 2.67
N ASN A 61 -12.65 7.81 2.48
CA ASN A 61 -12.48 9.01 1.67
C ASN A 61 -11.03 9.08 1.18
N GLU A 62 -10.81 9.14 -0.14
CA GLU A 62 -9.47 9.09 -0.73
C GLU A 62 -8.61 10.31 -0.37
N GLN A 63 -9.20 11.51 -0.30
CA GLN A 63 -8.48 12.73 0.13
C GLN A 63 -7.94 12.58 1.55
N THR A 64 -8.76 12.04 2.46
CA THR A 64 -8.37 11.83 3.86
C THR A 64 -7.26 10.79 3.98
N MET A 65 -7.33 9.71 3.19
CA MET A 65 -6.24 8.71 3.10
C MET A 65 -4.93 9.36 2.65
N CYS A 66 -4.99 10.18 1.60
CA CYS A 66 -3.83 10.90 1.07
C CYS A 66 -3.25 11.86 2.12
N HIS A 67 -4.09 12.67 2.77
CA HIS A 67 -3.65 13.59 3.81
C HIS A 67 -3.07 12.88 5.03
N ALA A 68 -3.63 11.75 5.46
CA ALA A 68 -3.06 10.93 6.52
C ALA A 68 -1.67 10.40 6.16
N ALA A 69 -1.50 9.87 4.94
CA ALA A 69 -0.22 9.40 4.43
C ALA A 69 0.82 10.54 4.34
N ILE A 70 0.42 11.73 3.87
CA ILE A 70 1.28 12.92 3.83
C ILE A 70 1.69 13.35 5.25
N ALA A 71 0.75 13.41 6.18
CA ALA A 71 1.02 13.79 7.57
C ALA A 71 1.97 12.79 8.24
N TYR A 72 1.77 11.49 8.02
CA TYR A 72 2.66 10.43 8.49
C TYR A 72 4.08 10.61 7.94
N ALA A 73 4.22 10.74 6.63
CA ALA A 73 5.52 10.92 5.98
C ALA A 73 6.23 12.18 6.49
N LYS A 74 5.52 13.31 6.64
CA LYS A 74 6.08 14.55 7.20
C LYS A 74 6.55 14.36 8.64
N THR A 75 5.73 13.72 9.48
CA THR A 75 6.07 13.44 10.89
C THR A 75 7.30 12.56 11.01
N LYS A 76 7.47 11.60 10.10
CA LYS A 76 8.65 10.73 9.99
C LYS A 76 9.80 11.34 9.19
N ARG A 77 9.80 12.65 8.95
CA ARG A 77 10.82 13.39 8.18
C ARG A 77 11.12 12.77 6.80
N ARG A 78 10.10 12.17 6.18
CA ARG A 78 10.17 11.44 4.90
C ARG A 78 11.12 10.24 4.91
N ARG A 79 11.54 9.75 6.07
CA ARG A 79 12.28 8.49 6.20
C ARG A 79 11.35 7.27 6.14
N ARG A 80 10.04 7.48 6.27
CA ARG A 80 8.99 6.46 6.12
C ARG A 80 7.80 7.08 5.40
N ALA A 81 6.99 6.23 4.75
CA ALA A 81 5.80 6.61 4.00
C ALA A 81 4.69 5.56 4.15
N MET A 82 3.51 5.89 3.66
CA MET A 82 2.38 4.96 3.50
C MET A 82 1.98 4.97 2.03
N ALA A 83 1.55 3.82 1.52
CA ALA A 83 0.95 3.74 0.19
C ALA A 83 -0.55 4.05 0.27
N VAL A 84 -1.12 4.55 -0.83
CA VAL A 84 -2.54 4.85 -0.97
C VAL A 84 -2.99 4.23 -2.28
N THR A 85 -4.06 3.43 -2.25
CA THR A 85 -4.69 2.87 -3.45
C THR A 85 -6.15 3.26 -3.52
N SER A 86 -6.57 3.65 -4.71
CA SER A 86 -7.96 3.86 -5.09
C SER A 86 -8.27 3.10 -6.37
N SER A 87 -9.55 2.84 -6.61
CA SER A 87 -10.00 2.36 -7.91
C SER A 87 -9.89 3.48 -8.95
N ILE A 88 -9.80 3.12 -10.23
CA ILE A 88 -9.90 4.07 -11.33
C ILE A 88 -11.26 4.80 -11.30
N GLY A 89 -11.29 6.07 -11.70
CA GLY A 89 -12.50 6.92 -11.71
C GLY A 89 -12.41 8.07 -10.70
N PRO A 90 -13.55 8.54 -10.14
CA PRO A 90 -13.57 9.68 -9.21
C PRO A 90 -12.64 9.52 -7.99
N GLY A 91 -12.47 8.29 -7.49
CA GLY A 91 -11.56 8.00 -6.37
C GLY A 91 -10.08 8.22 -6.70
N ALA A 92 -9.69 8.23 -7.98
CA ALA A 92 -8.33 8.60 -8.39
C ALA A 92 -8.16 10.12 -8.57
N THR A 93 -9.26 10.84 -8.83
CA THR A 93 -9.28 12.32 -8.91
C THR A 93 -9.28 12.96 -7.52
N ASN A 94 -9.92 12.32 -6.56
CA ASN A 94 -9.91 12.71 -5.15
C ASN A 94 -8.50 12.66 -4.55
#